data_AF-A0A7W8J5P8-F1
#
_entry.id   AF-A0A7W8J5P8-F1
#
_cell.length_a   1.000
_cell.length_b   1.000
_cell.length_c   1.000
_cell.angle_alpha   90.00
_cell.angle_beta   90.00
_cell.angle_gamma   90.00
#
_symmetry.space_group_name_H-M   'P 1'
#
loop_
_entity.id
_entity.type
_entity.pdbx_description
1 polymer ?
#
loop_
_entity_poly.entity_id
_entity_poly.type
_entity_poly.pdbx_seq_one_letter_code
_entity_poly.pdbx_strand_id
1 'polypeptide(L)'
;MVTRPAAVTVVAISLLAATTIALVTGVTLLFPGTGLDALWQLNERAYSAFTALGTVSGAFLAVLGCVTASAGIGLLRRRRWA
;
A
#
# COMPACT_ATOMS: atom_id res chain seq x y z
N MET A 1 4.36 20.58 24.97
CA MET A 1 3.90 19.73 23.85
C MET A 1 5.13 19.18 23.15
N VAL A 2 5.42 17.89 23.25
CA VAL A 2 6.56 17.29 22.51
C VAL A 2 6.20 17.30 21.04
N THR A 3 6.75 18.27 20.29
CA THR A 3 6.55 18.40 18.84
C THR A 3 7.00 17.11 18.18
N ARG A 4 6.12 16.51 17.37
CA ARG A 4 6.51 15.32 16.59
C ARG A 4 7.60 15.75 15.60
N PRO A 5 8.70 14.99 15.46
CA PRO A 5 9.69 15.29 14.42
C PRO A 5 8.98 15.27 13.06
N ALA A 6 9.19 16.31 12.24
CA ALA A 6 8.56 16.39 10.92
C ALA A 6 8.82 15.13 10.08
N ALA A 7 10.02 14.54 10.23
CA ALA A 7 10.39 13.27 9.61
C ALA A 7 9.40 12.12 9.92
N VAL A 8 8.95 11.98 11.17
CA VAL A 8 8.02 10.89 11.55
C VAL A 8 6.68 11.06 10.84
N THR A 9 6.20 12.31 10.73
CA THR A 9 4.96 12.61 10.01
C THR A 9 5.10 12.30 8.52
N VAL A 10 6.21 12.72 7.88
CA VAL A 10 6.47 12.44 6.47
C VAL A 10 6.50 10.93 6.22
N VAL A 11 7.25 10.17 7.02
CA VAL A 11 7.34 8.70 6.89
C VAL A 11 5.98 8.04 7.06
N ALA A 12 5.19 8.47 8.06
CA ALA A 12 3.86 7.93 8.26
C ALA A 12 2.93 8.18 7.06
N ILE A 13 2.98 9.37 6.47
CA ILE A 13 2.19 9.70 5.28
C ILE A 13 2.65 8.87 4.09
N SER A 14 3.96 8.73 3.88
CA SER A 14 4.52 7.88 2.82
C SER A 14 4.07 6.42 2.96
N LEU A 15 4.05 5.88 4.18
CA LEU A 15 3.58 4.52 4.46
C LEU A 15 2.09 4.36 4.16
N LEU A 16 1.27 5.34 4.52
CA LEU A 16 -0.16 5.30 4.22
C LEU A 16 -0.44 5.44 2.71
N ALA A 17 0.33 6.25 1.99
CA ALA A 17 0.24 6.33 0.54
C ALA A 17 0.68 5.02 -0.13
N ALA A 18 1.77 4.41 0.34
CA ALA A 18 2.21 3.10 -0.14
C ALA A 18 1.16 2.01 0.17
N THR A 19 0.53 2.06 1.34
CA THR A 19 -0.57 1.17 1.74
C THR A 19 -1.72 1.22 0.75
N THR A 20 -2.21 2.42 0.42
CA THR A 20 -3.37 2.56 -0.47
C THR A 20 -3.06 2.01 -1.86
N ILE A 21 -1.88 2.32 -2.41
CA ILE A 21 -1.43 1.79 -3.70
C ILE A 21 -1.34 0.27 -3.64
N ALA A 22 -0.65 -0.28 -2.63
CA ALA A 22 -0.46 -1.73 -2.50
C ALA A 22 -1.79 -2.48 -2.32
N LEU A 23 -2.73 -1.95 -1.54
CA LEU A 23 -4.05 -2.57 -1.36
C LEU A 23 -4.89 -2.48 -2.63
N VAL A 24 -4.93 -1.34 -3.32
CA VAL A 24 -5.64 -1.21 -4.60
C VAL A 24 -5.09 -2.20 -5.62
N THR A 25 -3.77 -2.25 -5.78
CA THR A 25 -3.11 -3.19 -6.69
C THR A 25 -3.34 -4.64 -6.28
N GLY A 26 -3.24 -4.94 -4.99
CA GLY A 26 -3.49 -6.28 -4.46
C GLY A 26 -4.92 -6.74 -4.73
N VAL A 27 -5.91 -5.88 -4.47
CA VAL A 27 -7.33 -6.18 -4.70
C VAL A 27 -7.64 -6.39 -6.17
N THR A 28 -7.12 -5.55 -7.07
CA THR A 28 -7.35 -5.71 -8.52
C THR A 28 -6.72 -6.98 -9.09
N LEU A 29 -5.60 -7.44 -8.54
CA LEU A 29 -4.96 -8.71 -8.94
C LEU A 29 -5.64 -9.95 -8.34
N LEU A 30 -6.17 -9.85 -7.12
CA LEU A 30 -6.91 -10.94 -6.46
C LEU A 30 -8.32 -11.10 -7.03
N PHE A 31 -8.96 -9.98 -7.38
CA PHE A 31 -10.32 -9.90 -7.88
C PHE A 31 -10.35 -9.07 -9.17
N PRO A 32 -9.90 -9.64 -10.30
CA PRO A 32 -9.93 -8.96 -11.58
C PRO A 32 -11.36 -8.77 -12.09
N GLY A 33 -11.59 -7.75 -12.90
CA GLY A 33 -12.90 -7.37 -13.45
C GLY A 33 -13.65 -6.32 -12.63
N THR A 34 -12.95 -5.57 -11.77
CA THR A 34 -13.53 -4.52 -10.93
C THR A 34 -13.38 -3.15 -11.59
N GLY A 35 -14.20 -2.16 -11.16
CA GLY A 35 -14.03 -0.78 -11.62
C GLY A 35 -12.66 -0.17 -11.26
N LEU A 36 -11.94 -0.73 -10.28
CA LEU A 36 -10.58 -0.31 -9.95
C LEU A 36 -9.56 -0.69 -11.02
N ASP A 37 -9.89 -1.63 -11.91
CA ASP A 37 -8.98 -1.99 -13.01
C ASP A 37 -8.73 -0.84 -13.98
N ALA A 38 -9.63 0.17 -14.01
CA ALA A 38 -9.39 1.40 -14.76
C ALA A 38 -8.12 2.15 -14.30
N LEU A 39 -7.70 1.97 -13.04
CA LEU A 39 -6.47 2.59 -12.51
C LEU A 39 -5.21 2.04 -13.19
N TRP A 40 -5.26 0.85 -13.79
CA TRP A 40 -4.14 0.30 -14.53
C TRP A 40 -3.77 1.10 -15.78
N GLN A 41 -4.71 1.91 -16.32
CA GLN A 41 -4.43 2.83 -17.42
C GLN A 41 -3.41 3.92 -17.04
N LEU A 42 -3.25 4.22 -15.75
CA LEU A 42 -2.22 5.14 -15.27
C LEU A 42 -0.80 4.55 -15.42
N ASN A 43 -0.68 3.22 -15.42
CA ASN A 43 0.61 2.54 -15.50
C ASN A 43 0.49 1.11 -16.04
N GLU A 44 0.40 0.98 -17.36
CA GLU A 44 0.29 -0.31 -18.05
C GLU A 44 1.54 -1.20 -17.86
N ARG A 45 2.72 -0.59 -17.66
CA ARG A 45 3.96 -1.33 -17.39
C ARG A 45 3.92 -2.03 -16.04
N ALA A 46 3.38 -1.37 -15.02
CA ALA A 46 3.17 -2.00 -13.72
C ALA A 46 2.15 -3.14 -13.84
N TYR A 47 1.08 -2.94 -14.60
CA TYR A 47 0.07 -3.98 -14.82
C TYR A 47 0.68 -5.25 -15.41
N SER A 48 1.47 -5.15 -16.48
CA SER A 48 2.11 -6.31 -17.10
C SER A 48 3.12 -7.00 -16.17
N ALA A 49 3.89 -6.23 -15.39
CA ALA A 49 4.84 -6.79 -14.43
C ALA A 49 4.15 -7.56 -13.29
N PHE A 50 3.09 -7.01 -12.71
CA PHE A 50 2.39 -7.64 -11.59
C PHE A 50 1.52 -8.83 -12.03
N THR A 51 0.87 -8.73 -13.18
CA THR A 51 0.04 -9.82 -13.73
C THR A 51 0.86 -11.03 -14.15
N ALA A 52 2.14 -10.87 -14.50
CA ALA A 52 3.05 -12.00 -14.75
C ALA A 52 3.15 -12.98 -13.56
N LEU A 53 2.97 -12.46 -12.33
CA LEU A 53 2.89 -13.25 -11.10
C LEU A 53 1.45 -13.53 -10.63
N GLY A 54 0.46 -12.88 -11.26
CA GLY A 54 -0.98 -13.09 -11.03
C GLY A 54 -1.42 -12.90 -9.58
N THR A 55 -2.20 -13.86 -9.07
CA THR A 55 -2.76 -13.81 -7.71
C THR A 55 -1.70 -13.78 -6.61
N VAL A 56 -0.49 -14.33 -6.86
CA VAL A 56 0.59 -14.37 -5.88
C VAL A 56 1.09 -12.97 -5.56
N SER A 57 1.36 -12.14 -6.57
CA SER A 57 1.74 -10.75 -6.36
C SER A 57 0.62 -9.97 -5.67
N GLY A 58 -0.64 -10.24 -6.03
CA GLY A 58 -1.82 -9.68 -5.36
C GLY A 58 -1.84 -9.97 -3.85
N ALA A 59 -1.63 -11.22 -3.45
CA ALA A 59 -1.59 -11.63 -2.05
C ALA A 59 -0.43 -10.99 -1.28
N PHE A 60 0.78 -10.97 -1.86
CA PHE A 60 1.93 -10.32 -1.24
C PHE A 60 1.72 -8.82 -1.05
N LEU A 61 1.12 -8.14 -2.03
CA LEU A 61 0.82 -6.71 -1.93
C LEU A 61 -0.27 -6.42 -0.90
N ALA A 62 -1.28 -7.28 -0.77
CA ALA A 62 -2.28 -7.17 0.28
C ALA A 62 -1.65 -7.28 1.68
N VAL A 63 -0.77 -8.28 1.89
CA VAL A 63 -0.03 -8.45 3.15
C VAL A 63 0.87 -7.23 3.41
N LEU A 64 1.63 -6.78 2.41
CA LEU A 64 2.48 -5.60 2.53
C LEU A 64 1.67 -4.34 2.88
N GLY A 65 0.49 -4.18 2.29
CA GLY A 65 -0.46 -3.11 2.62
C GLY A 65 -0.87 -3.16 4.08
N CYS A 66 -1.27 -4.32 4.60
CA CYS A 66 -1.61 -4.48 6.02
C CYS A 66 -0.45 -4.14 6.97
N VAL A 67 0.77 -4.57 6.62
CA VAL A 67 1.98 -4.28 7.43
C VAL A 67 2.30 -2.78 7.42
N THR A 68 2.32 -2.16 6.25
CA THR A 68 2.62 -0.72 6.11
C THR A 68 1.51 0.16 6.71
N ALA A 69 0.25 -0.27 6.66
CA ALA A 69 -0.86 0.37 7.36
C ALA A 69 -0.62 0.34 8.89
N SER A 70 -0.26 -0.83 9.41
CA SER A 70 0.01 -1.03 10.84
C SER A 70 1.17 -0.14 11.31
N ALA A 71 2.25 -0.08 10.53
CA ALA A 71 3.40 0.79 10.80
C ALA A 71 3.03 2.28 10.74
N GLY A 72 2.36 2.73 9.67
CA GLY A 72 1.93 4.12 9.52
C GLY A 72 1.01 4.58 10.65
N ILE A 73 -0.01 3.78 10.98
CA ILE A 73 -0.92 4.03 12.11
C ILE A 73 -0.17 4.00 13.44
N GLY A 74 0.74 3.05 13.62
CA GLY A 74 1.54 2.90 14.83
C GLY A 74 2.45 4.12 15.08
N LEU A 75 3.12 4.63 14.03
CA LEU A 75 3.92 5.85 14.08
C LEU A 75 3.06 7.07 14.45
N LEU A 76 1.90 7.24 13.81
CA LEU A 76 0.94 8.29 14.14
C LEU A 76 0.39 8.17 15.57
N ARG A 77 0.36 6.97 16.14
CA ARG A 77 -0.04 6.70 17.52
C ARG A 77 1.13 6.67 18.51
N ARG A 78 2.36 6.94 18.08
CA ARG A 78 3.60 6.84 18.90
C ARG A 78 3.75 5.48 19.59
N ARG A 79 3.34 4.41 18.93
CA ARG A 79 3.52 3.04 19.43
C ARG A 79 4.97 2.61 19.21
N ARG A 80 5.55 1.85 20.14
CA ARG A 80 6.96 1.42 20.10
C ARG A 80 7.23 0.26 19.14
N TRP A 81 6.18 -0.39 18.65
CA TRP A 81 6.22 -1.54 17.75
C TRP A 81 6.06 -1.14 16.28
N ALA A 82 6.11 0.15 16.00
CA ALA A 82 5.90 0.74 14.68
C ALA A 82 7.17 1.40 14.17
#